data_AF-A0A7G9YK73-F1
#
_entry.id   AF-A0A7G9YK73-F1
#
_cell.length_a   1.000
_cell.length_b   1.000
_cell.length_c   1.000
_cell.angle_alpha   90.00
_cell.angle_beta   90.00
_cell.angle_gamma   90.00
#
_symmetry.space_group_name_H-M   'P 1'
#
loop_
_entity.id
_entity.type
_entity.pdbx_description
1 polymer ?
#
loop_
_entity_poly.entity_id
_entity_poly.type
_entity_poly.pdbx_seq_one_letter_code
_entity_poly.pdbx_strand_id
1 'polypeptide(L)'
;MNKQKRVEPIPEEFDSYEEAAEFWGTHDTTGYPDAFQTVDVETTFRGRYYEIEIEADVTEVLQAHARQKGVTASNLASDLLRQQLATA
;
A
#
# COMPACT_ATOMS: atom_id res chain seq x y z
N MET A 1 -11.47 -36.26 -1.61
CA MET A 1 -10.70 -36.29 -0.36
C MET A 1 -9.78 -35.08 -0.36
N ASN A 2 -10.17 -33.98 0.32
CA ASN A 2 -9.30 -32.82 0.44
C ASN A 2 -8.12 -33.21 1.32
N LYS A 3 -6.90 -33.23 0.75
CA LYS A 3 -5.68 -33.30 1.54
C LYS A 3 -5.66 -32.04 2.38
N GLN A 4 -5.86 -32.16 3.70
CA GLN A 4 -5.64 -31.06 4.62
C GLN A 4 -4.21 -30.55 4.36
N LYS A 5 -4.10 -29.31 3.86
CA LYS A 5 -2.81 -28.67 3.60
C LYS A 5 -2.14 -28.56 4.96
N ARG A 6 -1.07 -29.31 5.18
CA ARG A 6 -0.31 -29.26 6.42
C ARG A 6 0.36 -27.89 6.44
N VAL A 7 -0.13 -27.00 7.29
CA VAL A 7 0.48 -25.68 7.52
C VAL A 7 1.71 -25.91 8.39
N GLU A 8 2.88 -25.51 7.89
CA GLU A 8 4.12 -25.57 8.67
C GLU A 8 4.05 -24.53 9.79
N PRO A 9 4.50 -24.81 11.01
CA PRO A 9 4.41 -23.84 12.10
C PRO A 9 5.29 -22.62 11.82
N ILE A 10 4.86 -21.44 12.28
CA ILE A 10 5.70 -20.25 12.29
C ILE A 10 6.83 -20.48 13.30
N PRO A 11 8.11 -20.26 12.93
CA PRO A 11 9.22 -20.27 13.89
C PRO A 11 9.00 -19.29 15.04
N GLU A 12 9.52 -19.59 16.24
CA GLU A 12 9.45 -18.65 17.37
C GLU A 12 10.21 -17.35 17.07
N GLU A 13 11.35 -17.47 16.40
CA GLU A 13 12.18 -16.37 15.91
C GLU A 13 12.72 -16.70 14.51
N PHE A 14 12.97 -15.67 13.71
CA PHE A 14 13.72 -15.79 12.46
C PHE A 14 15.14 -15.29 12.70
N ASP A 15 16.14 -15.98 12.16
CA ASP A 15 17.55 -15.62 12.30
C ASP A 15 17.90 -14.35 11.49
N SER A 16 17.09 -14.01 10.48
CA SER A 16 17.27 -12.82 9.64
C SER A 16 15.98 -12.34 8.96
N TYR A 17 15.98 -11.11 8.43
CA TYR A 17 14.89 -10.59 7.62
C TYR A 17 14.75 -11.36 6.29
N GLU A 18 15.87 -11.77 5.70
CA GLU A 18 15.91 -12.58 4.48
C GLU A 18 15.21 -13.92 4.68
N GLU A 19 15.48 -14.61 5.79
CA GLU A 19 14.82 -15.88 6.12
C GLU A 19 13.30 -15.69 6.32
N ALA A 20 12.88 -14.63 7.04
CA ALA A 20 11.47 -14.32 7.19
C ALA A 20 10.79 -14.06 5.83
N ALA A 21 11.46 -13.35 4.93
CA ALA A 21 10.95 -13.10 3.58
C ALA A 21 10.82 -14.39 2.75
N GLU A 22 11.79 -15.29 2.83
CA GLU A 22 11.73 -16.60 2.17
C GLU A 22 10.58 -17.46 2.69
N PHE A 23 10.37 -17.49 4.01
CA PHE A 23 9.25 -18.19 4.64
C PHE A 23 7.91 -17.64 4.13
N TRP A 24 7.68 -16.33 4.24
CA TRP A 24 6.43 -15.70 3.82
C TRP A 24 6.25 -15.65 2.30
N GLY A 25 7.32 -15.78 1.52
CA GLY A 25 7.24 -15.93 0.07
C GLY A 25 6.55 -17.22 -0.37
N THR A 26 6.50 -18.25 0.49
CA THR A 26 5.89 -19.56 0.21
C THR A 26 4.68 -19.88 1.09
N HIS A 27 4.51 -19.15 2.20
CA HIS A 27 3.44 -19.37 3.17
C HIS A 27 2.37 -18.27 3.12
N ASP A 28 1.11 -18.68 3.02
CA ASP A 28 -0.02 -17.76 3.06
C ASP A 28 -0.38 -17.43 4.52
N THR A 29 -0.45 -16.15 4.85
CA THR A 29 -0.76 -15.71 6.21
C THR A 29 -2.14 -16.18 6.67
N THR A 30 -3.10 -16.37 5.75
CA THR A 30 -4.44 -16.91 6.07
C THR A 30 -4.41 -18.33 6.63
N GLY A 31 -3.28 -19.05 6.50
CA GLY A 31 -3.05 -20.34 7.13
C GLY A 31 -2.81 -20.29 8.65
N TYR A 32 -2.63 -19.10 9.23
CA TYR A 32 -2.25 -18.90 10.63
C TYR A 32 -3.24 -18.02 11.41
N PRO A 33 -4.54 -18.38 11.48
CA PRO A 33 -5.56 -17.55 12.12
C PRO A 33 -5.25 -17.27 13.60
N ASP A 34 -4.65 -18.23 14.32
CA ASP A 34 -4.32 -18.11 15.73
C ASP A 34 -3.11 -17.19 16.00
N ALA A 35 -2.33 -16.86 14.96
CA ALA A 35 -1.22 -15.92 15.06
C ALA A 35 -1.67 -14.45 14.89
N PHE A 36 -2.91 -14.22 14.45
CA PHE A 36 -3.46 -12.88 14.33
C PHE A 36 -4.15 -12.44 15.62
N GLN A 37 -4.08 -11.13 15.88
CA GLN A 37 -4.93 -10.46 16.85
C GLN A 37 -6.04 -9.71 16.13
N THR A 38 -7.27 -9.82 16.64
CA THR A 38 -8.38 -8.99 16.16
C THR A 38 -8.10 -7.53 16.49
N VAL A 39 -8.17 -6.66 15.48
CA VAL A 39 -8.03 -5.21 15.63
C VAL A 39 -9.27 -4.53 15.07
N ASP A 40 -9.81 -3.56 15.81
CA ASP A 40 -10.89 -2.72 15.33
C ASP A 40 -10.34 -1.71 14.33
N VAL A 41 -10.78 -1.80 13.08
CA VAL A 41 -10.39 -0.88 12.01
C VAL A 41 -11.61 -0.12 11.53
N GLU A 42 -11.63 1.18 11.80
CA GLU A 42 -12.58 2.09 11.17
C GLU A 42 -12.02 2.57 9.84
N THR A 43 -12.63 2.15 8.74
CA THR A 43 -12.33 2.67 7.39
C THR A 43 -13.50 3.50 6.89
N THR A 44 -13.21 4.63 6.24
CA THR A 44 -14.22 5.43 5.55
C THR A 44 -13.86 5.49 4.07
N PHE A 45 -14.85 5.26 3.20
CA PHE A 45 -14.67 5.47 1.77
C PHE A 45 -14.50 6.97 1.48
N ARG A 46 -13.28 7.39 1.08
CA ARG A 46 -12.93 8.80 0.82
C ARG A 46 -13.13 9.23 -0.63
N GLY A 47 -13.45 8.31 -1.53
CA GLY A 47 -13.62 8.56 -2.96
C GLY A 47 -12.86 7.57 -3.83
N ARG A 48 -13.04 7.70 -5.15
CA ARG A 48 -12.27 6.94 -6.15
C ARG A 48 -11.07 7.77 -6.57
N TYR A 49 -9.90 7.18 -6.44
CA TYR A 49 -8.64 7.73 -6.92
C TYR A 49 -8.07 6.74 -7.92
N TYR A 50 -7.51 7.28 -9.00
CA TYR A 50 -6.84 6.48 -10.04
C TYR A 50 -5.38 6.89 -10.06
N GLU A 51 -4.51 5.89 -10.23
CA GLU A 51 -3.09 6.12 -10.41
C GLU A 51 -2.79 6.34 -11.89
N ILE A 52 -1.95 7.33 -12.17
CA ILE A 52 -1.45 7.63 -13.50
C ILE A 52 0.07 7.73 -13.43
N GLU A 53 0.75 7.22 -14.46
CA GLU A 53 2.18 7.46 -14.62
C GLU A 53 2.39 8.92 -15.03
N ILE A 54 3.36 9.56 -14.40
CA ILE A 54 3.81 10.92 -14.72
C ILE A 54 5.33 10.91 -14.76
N GLU A 55 5.89 11.81 -15.56
CA GLU A 55 7.34 11.91 -15.72
C GLU A 55 8.03 12.24 -14.37
N ALA A 56 9.26 11.76 -14.22
CA ALA A 56 10.02 11.88 -12.97
C ALA A 56 10.28 13.35 -12.60
N ASP A 57 10.64 14.18 -13.58
CA ASP A 57 10.88 15.61 -13.40
C ASP A 57 9.61 16.36 -12.96
N VAL A 58 8.45 16.00 -13.53
CA VAL A 58 7.14 16.52 -13.11
C VAL A 58 6.86 16.14 -11.67
N THR A 59 7.17 14.90 -11.26
CA THR A 59 6.98 14.42 -9.89
C THR A 59 7.81 15.23 -8.89
N GLU A 60 9.09 15.48 -9.19
CA GLU A 60 9.98 16.26 -8.33
C GLU A 60 9.44 17.68 -8.09
N VAL A 61 9.04 18.36 -9.17
CA VAL A 61 8.48 19.71 -9.11
C VAL A 61 7.16 19.74 -8.36
N LEU A 62 6.27 18.77 -8.63
CA LEU A 62 4.98 18.65 -7.96
C LEU A 62 5.14 18.46 -6.44
N GLN A 63 6.06 17.58 -6.02
CA GLN A 63 6.33 17.34 -4.61
C GLN A 63 6.88 18.58 -3.91
N ALA A 64 7.81 19.31 -4.55
CA ALA A 64 8.35 20.54 -3.99
C ALA A 64 7.24 21.59 -3.75
N HIS A 65 6.35 21.78 -4.73
CA HIS A 65 5.23 22.72 -4.61
C HIS A 65 4.18 22.26 -3.59
N ALA A 66 3.88 20.96 -3.54
CA ALA A 66 2.93 20.40 -2.59
C ALA A 66 3.42 20.61 -1.14
N ARG A 67 4.72 20.38 -0.88
CA ARG A 67 5.35 20.64 0.42
C ARG A 67 5.27 22.10 0.82
N GLN A 68 5.60 23.02 -0.09
CA GLN A 68 5.51 24.47 0.17
C GLN A 68 4.08 24.92 0.50
N LYS A 69 3.07 24.29 -0.13
CA LYS A 69 1.65 24.60 0.08
C LYS A 69 1.00 23.83 1.24
N GLY A 70 1.72 22.90 1.88
CA GLY A 70 1.17 22.06 2.96
C GLY A 70 0.07 21.11 2.51
N VAL A 71 0.08 20.67 1.25
CA VAL A 71 -0.90 19.73 0.68
C VAL A 71 -0.20 18.48 0.14
N THR A 72 -0.97 17.42 -0.14
CA THR A 72 -0.41 16.22 -0.79
C THR A 72 -0.16 16.46 -2.27
N ALA A 73 0.82 15.76 -2.85
CA ALA A 73 1.10 15.82 -4.28
C ALA A 73 -0.14 15.42 -5.11
N SER A 74 -0.88 14.40 -4.67
CA SER A 74 -2.11 13.95 -5.34
C SER A 74 -3.22 15.01 -5.33
N ASN A 75 -3.40 15.75 -4.23
CA ASN A 75 -4.37 16.84 -4.16
C ASN A 75 -3.98 17.97 -5.11
N LEU A 76 -2.71 18.39 -5.06
CA LEU A 76 -2.21 19.45 -5.94
C LEU A 76 -2.33 19.06 -7.42
N ALA A 77 -1.98 17.81 -7.78
CA ALA A 77 -2.13 17.32 -9.15
C ALA A 77 -3.59 17.32 -9.59
N SER A 78 -4.50 16.83 -8.75
CA SER A 78 -5.94 16.80 -9.05
C SER A 78 -6.50 18.21 -9.28
N ASP A 79 -6.10 19.17 -8.46
CA ASP A 79 -6.53 20.56 -8.59
C ASP A 79 -6.00 21.21 -9.86
N LEU A 80 -4.72 21.01 -10.18
CA LEU A 80 -4.10 21.52 -11.42
C LEU A 80 -4.79 20.92 -12.66
N LEU A 81 -5.02 19.61 -12.67
CA LEU A 81 -5.71 18.93 -13.77
C LEU A 81 -7.14 19.46 -13.93
N ARG A 82 -7.89 19.65 -12.84
CA ARG A 82 -9.24 20.25 -12.90
C ARG A 82 -9.22 21.66 -13.47
N GLN A 83 -8.27 22.50 -13.04
CA GLN A 83 -8.15 23.87 -13.54
C GLN A 83 -7.86 23.89 -15.05
N GLN A 84 -6.90 23.08 -15.50
CA GLN A 84 -6.49 23.06 -16.91
C GLN A 84 -7.58 22.45 -17.80
N LEU A 85 -8.19 21.33 -17.39
CA LEU A 85 -9.20 20.62 -18.19
C LEU A 85 -10.57 21.30 -18.18
N ALA A 86 -10.91 22.10 -17.16
CA ALA A 86 -12.16 22.86 -17.14
C ALA A 86 -12.19 24.01 -18.16
N THR A 87 -11.01 24.42 -18.66
CA THR A 87 -10.85 25.52 -19.61
C THR A 87 -10.58 25.01 -21.04
N ALA A 88 -10.56 23.70 -21.23
CA ALA A 88 -10.27 23.02 -22.49
C ALA A 88 -11.54 22.72 -23.30
#